data_AF-A0A849S509-F1
#
_entry.id   AF-A0A849S509-F1
#
_cell.length_a   1.000
_cell.length_b   1.000
_cell.length_c   1.000
_cell.angle_alpha   90.00
_cell.angle_beta   90.00
_cell.angle_gamma   90.00
#
_symmetry.space_group_name_H-M   'P 1'
#
loop_
_entity.id
_entity.type
_entity.pdbx_description
1 polymer ?
#
loop_
_entity_poly.entity_id
_entity_poly.type
_entity_poly.pdbx_seq_one_letter_code
_entity_poly.pdbx_strand_id
1 'polypeptide(L)'
;MMALWAASAGTTQAASYTLPVQVDYRLIKNALLTQLYKGEGHTAEVWKDKKGCSYLTLANPQVSGEHAQIKLVNQLQAQFGTKFGGQCVTLFKWQGVLHTLQQPTVNAAQSVLSLPITQITAIDDNGRAVGNDKLQDLLKRFVEPQLSDVKIDLNASRADIDKTISGFLPKENAAEVTAILNTLKFSSAKANDTGVAINLAFDATEKVLAKTASAPLSAAEQKQWQARWQEWEQLFSKAIQKASNDTQSPELRDTLTEILLESRRAMQAGLKADNAKGEDPVRVFFIQTWERLAPQLKVLAQQLPELQGLRYMTFIAATDVLYALESQGTPLGLSISSEGLRRLARMLIEGKQAKLANSPKPK
;
A
#
# COMPACT_ATOMS: atom_id res chain seq x y z
N MET A 1 -43.09 46.71 9.74
CA MET A 1 -43.03 45.36 9.16
C MET A 1 -41.58 45.08 8.81
N MET A 2 -40.79 44.58 9.77
CA MET A 2 -39.38 44.25 9.58
C MET A 2 -39.28 42.82 9.05
N ALA A 3 -38.77 42.64 7.84
CA ALA A 3 -38.51 41.33 7.27
C ALA A 3 -37.17 40.80 7.81
N LEU A 4 -37.24 39.79 8.68
CA LEU A 4 -36.08 38.97 9.04
C LEU A 4 -35.62 38.19 7.80
N TRP A 5 -34.41 38.48 7.33
CA TRP A 5 -33.69 37.58 6.44
C TRP A 5 -33.09 36.46 7.29
N ALA A 6 -33.71 35.29 7.26
CA ALA A 6 -33.09 34.06 7.75
C ALA A 6 -32.02 33.63 6.73
N ALA A 7 -30.75 33.87 7.07
CA ALA A 7 -29.65 33.23 6.38
C ALA A 7 -29.72 31.72 6.63
N SER A 8 -30.06 30.96 5.59
CA SER A 8 -29.94 29.51 5.60
C SER A 8 -28.46 29.15 5.70
N ALA A 9 -28.02 28.80 6.92
CA ALA A 9 -26.75 28.12 7.12
C ALA A 9 -26.83 26.77 6.40
N GLY A 10 -26.26 26.70 5.20
CA GLY A 10 -26.12 25.44 4.48
C GLY A 10 -25.30 24.47 5.33
N THR A 11 -25.95 23.44 5.85
CA THR A 11 -25.29 22.31 6.51
C THR A 11 -24.35 21.65 5.50
N THR A 12 -23.05 21.88 5.66
CA THR A 12 -22.01 21.12 4.97
C THR A 12 -22.07 19.68 5.45
N GLN A 13 -22.57 18.80 4.59
CA GLN A 13 -22.70 17.38 4.89
C GLN A 13 -21.36 16.69 4.60
N ALA A 14 -20.89 15.87 5.53
CA ALA A 14 -19.73 15.02 5.30
C ALA A 14 -20.10 13.95 4.27
N ALA A 15 -19.27 13.81 3.24
CA ALA A 15 -19.37 12.72 2.28
C ALA A 15 -18.43 11.58 2.73
N SER A 16 -18.86 10.34 2.49
CA SER A 16 -18.04 9.16 2.80
C SER A 16 -17.23 8.77 1.59
N TYR A 17 -15.92 8.65 1.77
CA TYR A 17 -14.95 8.27 0.75
C TYR A 17 -14.42 6.87 1.04
N THR A 18 -14.13 6.12 -0.02
CA THR A 18 -13.57 4.76 0.11
C THR A 18 -12.35 4.62 -0.78
N LEU A 19 -11.25 4.23 -0.15
CA LEU A 19 -9.97 4.05 -0.78
C LEU A 19 -9.58 2.56 -0.77
N PRO A 20 -9.41 1.91 -1.93
CA PRO A 20 -8.85 0.57 -1.97
C PRO A 20 -7.36 0.62 -1.66
N VAL A 21 -6.93 -0.11 -0.62
CA VAL A 21 -5.54 -0.29 -0.23
C VAL A 21 -5.15 -1.73 -0.50
N GLN A 22 -4.09 -1.93 -1.27
CA GLN A 22 -3.59 -3.26 -1.60
C GLN A 22 -2.56 -3.72 -0.57
N VAL A 23 -2.82 -4.84 0.10
CA VAL A 23 -1.87 -5.54 0.97
C VAL A 23 -1.17 -6.64 0.17
N ASP A 24 0.14 -6.50 -0.03
CA ASP A 24 0.94 -7.46 -0.78
C ASP A 24 1.09 -8.80 -0.04
N TYR A 25 1.09 -9.92 -0.76
CA TYR A 25 1.25 -11.25 -0.18
C TYR A 25 2.57 -11.44 0.59
N ARG A 26 3.63 -10.69 0.25
CA ARG A 26 4.89 -10.66 1.02
C ARG A 26 4.67 -10.13 2.44
N LEU A 27 3.76 -9.17 2.65
CA LEU A 27 3.42 -8.68 3.99
C LEU A 27 2.68 -9.76 4.79
N ILE A 28 1.77 -10.49 4.15
CA ILE A 28 1.05 -11.60 4.78
C ILE A 28 2.02 -12.74 5.14
N LYS A 29 2.94 -13.08 4.24
CA LYS A 29 4.04 -14.02 4.51
C LYS A 29 4.88 -13.56 5.70
N ASN A 30 5.25 -12.29 5.77
CA ASN A 30 6.00 -11.74 6.91
C ASN A 30 5.23 -11.86 8.23
N ALA A 31 3.90 -11.64 8.22
CA ALA A 31 3.07 -11.86 9.41
C ALA A 31 3.09 -13.34 9.85
N LEU A 32 2.98 -14.29 8.92
CA LEU A 32 3.13 -15.72 9.20
C LEU A 32 4.50 -16.03 9.84
N LEU A 33 5.59 -15.56 9.22
CA LEU A 33 6.95 -15.78 9.71
C LEU A 33 7.18 -15.20 11.10
N THR A 34 6.62 -14.03 11.39
CA THR A 34 6.80 -13.34 12.67
C THR A 34 5.95 -13.93 13.78
N GLN A 35 4.76 -14.46 13.46
CA GLN A 35 3.80 -14.92 14.48
C GLN A 35 3.87 -16.42 14.73
N LEU A 36 4.04 -17.23 13.68
CA LEU A 36 3.88 -18.69 13.72
C LEU A 36 5.18 -19.45 13.39
N TYR A 37 5.92 -19.08 12.34
CA TYR A 37 7.10 -19.83 11.86
C TYR A 37 8.40 -19.37 12.52
N LYS A 38 8.45 -19.50 13.84
CA LYS A 38 9.56 -19.03 14.69
C LYS A 38 10.68 -20.05 14.90
N GLY A 39 10.52 -21.28 14.42
CA GLY A 39 11.52 -22.33 14.52
C GLY A 39 12.68 -22.13 13.54
N GLU A 40 13.75 -22.91 13.73
CA GLU A 40 14.90 -22.91 12.81
C GLU A 40 14.44 -23.18 11.37
N GLY A 41 15.05 -22.46 10.42
CA GLY A 41 14.67 -22.56 9.00
C GLY A 41 13.24 -22.11 8.70
N HIS A 42 12.64 -21.24 9.52
CA HIS A 42 11.25 -20.80 9.39
C HIS A 42 10.27 -21.97 9.44
N THR A 43 10.41 -22.81 10.46
CA THR A 43 9.50 -23.92 10.76
C THR A 43 8.48 -23.52 11.83
N ALA A 44 7.31 -24.17 11.80
CA ALA A 44 6.29 -24.05 12.83
C ALA A 44 5.90 -25.44 13.34
N GLU A 45 6.27 -25.76 14.59
CA GLU A 45 5.78 -26.96 15.29
C GLU A 45 4.36 -26.66 15.81
N VAL A 46 3.34 -26.99 15.00
CA VAL A 46 1.93 -26.68 15.29
C VAL A 46 1.32 -27.67 16.29
N TRP A 47 1.95 -28.83 16.47
CA TRP A 47 1.60 -29.77 17.54
C TRP A 47 2.73 -30.74 17.83
N LYS A 48 2.86 -31.10 19.11
CA LYS A 48 3.71 -32.18 19.60
C LYS A 48 3.08 -32.84 20.81
N ASP A 49 3.11 -34.17 20.87
CA ASP A 49 2.62 -34.88 22.03
C ASP A 49 3.60 -34.81 23.20
N LYS A 50 3.10 -35.02 24.43
CA LYS A 50 3.92 -34.99 25.64
C LYS A 50 5.01 -36.07 25.66
N LYS A 51 4.86 -37.12 24.86
CA LYS A 51 5.79 -38.26 24.81
C LYS A 51 6.89 -38.10 23.76
N GLY A 52 6.79 -37.10 22.88
CA GLY A 52 7.72 -36.82 21.79
C GLY A 52 7.64 -37.80 20.61
N CYS A 53 6.61 -38.65 20.53
CA CYS A 53 6.46 -39.63 19.47
C CYS A 53 5.55 -39.16 18.34
N SER A 54 4.73 -38.13 18.58
CA SER A 54 3.82 -37.55 17.60
C SER A 54 4.03 -36.06 17.46
N TYR A 55 4.06 -35.56 16.22
CA TYR A 55 4.25 -34.14 15.91
C TYR A 55 3.68 -33.76 14.55
N LEU A 56 3.41 -32.48 14.39
CA LEU A 56 3.09 -31.82 13.13
C LEU A 56 3.96 -30.58 12.99
N THR A 57 4.67 -30.49 11.87
CA THR A 57 5.56 -29.37 11.57
C THR A 57 5.25 -28.83 10.18
N LEU A 58 5.09 -27.51 10.09
CA LEU A 58 4.99 -26.77 8.84
C LEU A 58 6.31 -26.09 8.52
N ALA A 59 6.63 -25.94 7.24
CA ALA A 59 7.80 -25.20 6.78
C ALA A 59 7.53 -24.52 5.44
N ASN A 60 8.40 -23.56 5.10
CA ASN A 60 8.44 -22.90 3.80
C ASN A 60 7.08 -22.34 3.32
N PRO A 61 6.43 -21.45 4.10
CA PRO A 61 5.15 -20.87 3.72
C PRO A 61 5.28 -20.02 2.46
N GLN A 62 4.44 -20.32 1.46
CA GLN A 62 4.29 -19.54 0.23
C GLN A 62 2.84 -19.02 0.15
N VAL A 63 2.71 -17.72 -0.11
CA VAL A 63 1.41 -17.03 -0.15
C VAL A 63 1.18 -16.49 -1.54
N SER A 64 0.03 -16.80 -2.13
CA SER A 64 -0.40 -16.30 -3.44
C SER A 64 -1.91 -16.09 -3.49
N GLY A 65 -2.41 -15.52 -4.59
CA GLY A 65 -3.83 -15.44 -4.89
C GLY A 65 -4.29 -16.61 -5.73
N GLU A 66 -5.49 -17.13 -5.47
CA GLU A 66 -6.14 -18.14 -6.30
C GLU A 66 -7.66 -18.01 -6.17
N HIS A 67 -8.38 -17.84 -7.28
CA HIS A 67 -9.85 -17.78 -7.32
C HIS A 67 -10.48 -16.82 -6.28
N ALA A 68 -9.95 -15.60 -6.17
CA ALA A 68 -10.37 -14.59 -5.19
C ALA A 68 -10.21 -14.99 -3.70
N GLN A 69 -9.37 -15.99 -3.45
CA GLN A 69 -8.94 -16.44 -2.13
C GLN A 69 -7.43 -16.32 -1.99
N ILE A 70 -6.95 -16.37 -0.76
CA ILE A 70 -5.52 -16.48 -0.46
C ILE A 70 -5.19 -17.97 -0.46
N LYS A 71 -4.23 -18.35 -1.28
CA LYS A 71 -3.63 -19.67 -1.27
C LYS A 71 -2.37 -19.64 -0.44
N LEU A 72 -2.35 -20.47 0.60
CA LEU A 72 -1.17 -20.70 1.42
C LEU A 72 -0.70 -22.16 1.24
N VAL A 73 0.52 -22.30 0.75
CA VAL A 73 1.20 -23.57 0.50
C VAL A 73 2.31 -23.75 1.53
N ASN A 74 2.36 -24.93 2.16
CA ASN A 74 3.38 -25.28 3.14
C ASN A 74 3.92 -26.68 2.87
N GLN A 75 5.19 -26.90 3.20
CA GLN A 75 5.66 -28.25 3.45
C GLN A 75 5.11 -28.71 4.80
N LEU A 76 4.61 -29.94 4.86
CA LEU A 76 4.03 -30.55 6.05
C LEU A 76 4.75 -31.86 6.36
N GLN A 77 5.16 -32.02 7.60
CA GLN A 77 5.64 -33.27 8.17
C GLN A 77 4.73 -33.67 9.32
N ALA A 78 4.22 -34.90 9.26
CA ALA A 78 3.34 -35.47 10.26
C ALA A 78 3.90 -36.82 10.73
N GLN A 79 4.00 -36.99 12.04
CA GLN A 79 4.26 -38.28 12.65
C GLN A 79 3.26 -38.53 13.76
N PHE A 80 2.75 -39.75 13.82
CA PHE A 80 1.91 -40.23 14.90
C PHE A 80 2.43 -41.56 15.40
N GLY A 81 2.67 -41.65 16.69
CA GLY A 81 3.25 -42.83 17.33
C GLY A 81 2.99 -42.86 18.82
N THR A 82 3.36 -43.97 19.45
CA THR A 82 3.25 -44.14 20.90
C THR A 82 4.56 -44.64 21.48
N LYS A 83 4.84 -44.25 22.73
CA LYS A 83 6.02 -44.73 23.45
C LYS A 83 5.74 -46.12 23.99
N PHE A 84 6.54 -47.10 23.60
CA PHE A 84 6.48 -48.49 24.08
C PHE A 84 7.91 -48.99 24.34
N GLY A 85 8.17 -49.53 25.54
CA GLY A 85 9.51 -50.03 25.90
C GLY A 85 10.62 -48.98 25.88
N GLY A 86 10.28 -47.70 26.05
CA GLY A 86 11.25 -46.59 25.96
C GLY A 86 11.50 -46.07 24.54
N GLN A 87 11.02 -46.76 23.51
CA GLN A 87 11.14 -46.37 22.10
C GLN A 87 9.83 -45.81 21.55
N CYS A 88 9.90 -44.97 20.52
CA CYS A 88 8.71 -44.54 19.78
C CYS A 88 8.35 -45.57 18.71
N VAL A 89 7.16 -46.15 18.83
CA VAL A 89 6.55 -47.00 17.81
C VAL A 89 5.69 -46.14 16.91
N THR A 90 6.16 -45.91 15.68
CA THR A 90 5.47 -45.08 14.68
C THR A 90 4.28 -45.84 14.10
N LEU A 91 3.09 -45.26 14.22
CA LEU A 91 1.84 -45.80 13.66
C LEU A 91 1.53 -45.18 12.29
N PHE A 92 1.95 -43.94 12.09
CA PHE A 92 1.75 -43.19 10.86
C PHE A 92 2.88 -42.17 10.71
N LYS A 93 3.42 -42.06 9.50
CA LYS A 93 4.37 -41.03 9.13
C LYS A 93 4.02 -40.57 7.73
N TRP A 94 3.95 -39.26 7.54
CA TRP A 94 3.58 -38.66 6.27
C TRP A 94 4.34 -37.36 6.06
N GLN A 95 4.71 -37.13 4.81
CA GLN A 95 5.33 -35.90 4.35
C GLN A 95 4.70 -35.54 3.01
N GLY A 96 4.54 -34.24 2.79
CA GLY A 96 4.00 -33.72 1.55
C GLY A 96 3.74 -32.23 1.66
N VAL A 97 2.76 -31.75 0.90
CA VAL A 97 2.42 -30.34 0.82
C VAL A 97 1.01 -30.12 1.38
N LEU A 98 0.86 -29.09 2.21
CA LEU A 98 -0.42 -28.63 2.69
C LEU A 98 -0.85 -27.40 1.90
N HIS A 99 -1.99 -27.50 1.21
CA HIS A 99 -2.66 -26.38 0.57
C HIS A 99 -3.81 -25.91 1.43
N THR A 100 -3.89 -24.61 1.64
CA THR A 100 -5.05 -23.96 2.27
C THR A 100 -5.55 -22.85 1.39
N LEU A 101 -6.87 -22.72 1.31
CA LEU A 101 -7.54 -21.54 0.75
C LEU A 101 -8.16 -20.77 1.91
N GLN A 102 -7.96 -19.46 1.92
CA GLN A 102 -8.41 -18.57 2.98
C GLN A 102 -9.20 -17.39 2.41
N GLN A 103 -10.28 -17.04 3.08
CA GLN A 103 -11.10 -15.88 2.72
C GLN A 103 -10.77 -14.71 3.64
N PRO A 104 -10.04 -13.67 3.19
CA PRO A 104 -9.68 -12.56 4.08
C PRO A 104 -10.94 -11.83 4.55
N THR A 105 -10.99 -11.53 5.84
CA THR A 105 -12.11 -10.81 6.46
C THR A 105 -11.61 -9.78 7.44
N VAL A 106 -12.26 -8.62 7.49
CA VAL A 106 -12.04 -7.62 8.53
C VAL A 106 -13.08 -7.86 9.63
N ASN A 107 -12.64 -7.92 10.88
CA ASN A 107 -13.53 -8.15 12.01
C ASN A 107 -14.55 -7.01 12.20
N ALA A 108 -15.60 -7.25 13.00
CA ALA A 108 -16.65 -6.26 13.25
C ALA A 108 -16.13 -4.95 13.90
N ALA A 109 -15.06 -5.05 14.69
CA ALA A 109 -14.37 -3.90 15.28
C ALA A 109 -13.45 -3.16 14.28
N GLN A 110 -13.40 -3.61 13.02
CA GLN A 110 -12.65 -2.99 11.92
C GLN A 110 -11.15 -2.88 12.16
N SER A 111 -10.59 -3.68 13.08
CA SER A 111 -9.25 -3.58 13.65
C SER A 111 -8.32 -4.71 13.31
N VAL A 112 -8.85 -5.84 12.84
CA VAL A 112 -8.05 -7.02 12.57
C VAL A 112 -8.44 -7.58 11.22
N LEU A 113 -7.44 -7.82 10.38
CA LEU A 113 -7.57 -8.67 9.21
C LEU A 113 -7.27 -10.11 9.62
N SER A 114 -8.28 -10.96 9.47
CA SER A 114 -8.23 -12.39 9.75
C SER A 114 -8.26 -13.20 8.45
N LEU A 115 -7.63 -14.37 8.48
CA LEU A 115 -7.45 -15.24 7.31
C LEU A 115 -8.12 -16.62 7.54
N PRO A 116 -9.45 -16.66 7.78
CA PRO A 116 -10.14 -17.93 8.02
C PRO A 116 -9.95 -18.88 6.85
N ILE A 117 -9.62 -20.13 7.17
CA ILE A 117 -9.45 -21.21 6.21
C ILE A 117 -10.84 -21.67 5.74
N THR A 118 -11.05 -21.68 4.43
CA THR A 118 -12.26 -22.23 3.80
C THR A 118 -12.03 -23.65 3.28
N GLN A 119 -10.79 -24.00 2.95
CA GLN A 119 -10.42 -25.32 2.49
C GLN A 119 -9.01 -25.69 2.93
N ILE A 120 -8.82 -26.95 3.31
CA ILE A 120 -7.54 -27.54 3.66
C ILE A 120 -7.36 -28.87 2.90
N THR A 121 -6.25 -29.01 2.19
CA THR A 121 -5.97 -30.17 1.35
C THR A 121 -4.50 -30.59 1.54
N ALA A 122 -4.28 -31.83 1.98
CA ALA A 122 -2.95 -32.44 1.96
C ALA A 122 -2.69 -33.08 0.61
N ILE A 123 -1.49 -32.88 0.06
CA ILE A 123 -1.07 -33.34 -1.26
C ILE A 123 0.21 -34.17 -1.11
N ASP A 124 0.22 -35.35 -1.70
CA ASP A 124 1.39 -36.25 -1.72
C ASP A 124 2.44 -35.83 -2.77
N ASP A 125 3.57 -36.54 -2.80
CA ASP A 125 4.66 -36.28 -3.75
C ASP A 125 4.26 -36.49 -5.22
N ASN A 126 3.14 -37.18 -5.50
CA ASN A 126 2.60 -37.37 -6.84
C ASN A 126 1.62 -36.26 -7.25
N GLY A 127 1.43 -35.24 -6.42
CA GLY A 127 0.46 -34.17 -6.64
C GLY A 127 -0.99 -34.58 -6.39
N ARG A 128 -1.24 -35.70 -5.70
CA ARG A 128 -2.58 -36.22 -5.44
C ARG A 128 -3.07 -35.81 -4.05
N ALA A 129 -4.33 -35.39 -3.97
CA ALA A 129 -4.98 -35.10 -2.70
C ALA A 129 -5.09 -36.36 -1.84
N VAL A 130 -4.72 -36.23 -0.56
CA VAL A 130 -4.71 -37.33 0.41
C VAL A 130 -6.02 -37.33 1.20
N GLY A 131 -6.85 -38.35 0.97
CA GLY A 131 -8.12 -38.57 1.66
C GLY A 131 -8.01 -39.42 2.94
N ASN A 132 -6.90 -39.34 3.68
CA ASN A 132 -6.74 -40.13 4.91
C ASN A 132 -7.44 -39.43 6.09
N ASP A 133 -8.49 -40.04 6.64
CA ASP A 133 -9.30 -39.45 7.72
C ASP A 133 -8.49 -39.03 8.94
N LYS A 134 -7.51 -39.84 9.37
CA LYS A 134 -6.67 -39.52 10.53
C LYS A 134 -5.82 -38.27 10.28
N LEU A 135 -5.24 -38.14 9.10
CA LEU A 135 -4.50 -36.93 8.73
C LEU A 135 -5.44 -35.72 8.70
N GLN A 136 -6.62 -35.86 8.09
CA GLN A 136 -7.60 -34.77 8.00
C GLN A 136 -8.06 -34.29 9.40
N ASP A 137 -8.31 -35.21 10.32
CA ASP A 137 -8.67 -34.86 11.71
C ASP A 137 -7.54 -34.12 12.43
N LEU A 138 -6.29 -34.56 12.23
CA LEU A 138 -5.11 -33.92 12.80
C LEU A 138 -4.94 -32.49 12.24
N LEU A 139 -5.14 -32.30 10.94
CA LEU A 139 -5.07 -31.00 10.29
C LEU A 139 -6.11 -30.02 10.84
N LYS A 140 -7.38 -30.45 10.90
CA LYS A 140 -8.47 -29.62 11.45
C LYS A 140 -8.26 -29.28 12.92
N ARG A 141 -7.73 -30.23 13.71
CA ARG A 141 -7.57 -30.04 15.15
C ARG A 141 -6.37 -29.17 15.53
N PHE A 142 -5.27 -29.28 14.80
CA PHE A 142 -4.01 -28.68 15.22
C PHE A 142 -3.44 -27.66 14.25
N VAL A 143 -3.65 -27.84 12.95
CA VAL A 143 -3.10 -26.93 11.93
C VAL A 143 -4.03 -25.76 11.67
N GLU A 144 -5.31 -26.04 11.42
CA GLU A 144 -6.31 -25.01 11.09
C GLU A 144 -6.42 -23.90 12.15
N PRO A 145 -6.44 -24.20 13.47
CA PRO A 145 -6.53 -23.15 14.49
C PRO A 145 -5.28 -22.28 14.54
N GLN A 146 -4.09 -22.87 14.39
CA GLN A 146 -2.81 -22.13 14.43
C GLN A 146 -2.67 -21.20 13.23
N LEU A 147 -3.02 -21.66 12.03
CA LEU A 147 -3.01 -20.83 10.82
C LEU A 147 -4.09 -19.74 10.88
N SER A 148 -5.27 -20.04 11.41
CA SER A 148 -6.37 -19.07 11.52
C SER A 148 -6.17 -18.03 12.64
N ASP A 149 -5.31 -18.31 13.62
CA ASP A 149 -5.01 -17.36 14.71
C ASP A 149 -4.03 -16.25 14.28
N VAL A 150 -3.35 -16.43 13.15
CA VAL A 150 -2.50 -15.38 12.56
C VAL A 150 -3.36 -14.19 12.20
N LYS A 151 -3.04 -13.04 12.79
CA LYS A 151 -3.84 -11.81 12.70
C LYS A 151 -2.95 -10.66 12.25
N ILE A 152 -3.47 -9.83 11.37
CA ILE A 152 -2.81 -8.57 11.00
C ILE A 152 -3.55 -7.44 11.70
N ASP A 153 -2.85 -6.77 12.62
CA ASP A 153 -3.39 -5.64 13.38
C ASP A 153 -3.44 -4.38 12.50
N LEU A 154 -4.65 -3.94 12.19
CA LEU A 154 -4.92 -2.74 11.41
C LEU A 154 -4.94 -1.47 12.28
N ASN A 155 -5.03 -1.59 13.61
CA ASN A 155 -4.95 -0.43 14.50
C ASN A 155 -3.55 0.18 14.51
N ALA A 156 -2.51 -0.66 14.50
CA ALA A 156 -1.14 -0.21 14.33
C ALA A 156 -0.99 0.62 13.04
N SER A 157 -1.54 0.12 11.93
CA SER A 157 -1.54 0.86 10.66
C SER A 157 -2.31 2.19 10.74
N ARG A 158 -3.44 2.25 11.44
CA ARG A 158 -4.18 3.51 11.67
C ARG A 158 -3.36 4.54 12.44
N ALA A 159 -2.70 4.12 13.52
CA ALA A 159 -1.85 5.00 14.31
C ALA A 159 -0.65 5.52 13.51
N ASP A 160 -0.04 4.66 12.68
CA ASP A 160 1.06 5.04 11.80
C ASP A 160 0.61 6.01 10.69
N ILE A 161 -0.59 5.80 10.12
CA ILE A 161 -1.20 6.74 9.16
C ILE A 161 -1.43 8.10 9.82
N ASP A 162 -2.07 8.13 10.99
CA ASP A 162 -2.34 9.36 11.72
C ASP A 162 -1.06 10.14 12.04
N LYS A 163 -0.06 9.45 12.61
CA LYS A 163 1.25 10.03 12.94
C LYS A 163 1.95 10.58 11.71
N THR A 164 1.93 9.82 10.61
CA THR A 164 2.60 10.21 9.36
C THR A 164 1.93 11.43 8.77
N ILE A 165 0.61 11.39 8.57
CA ILE A 165 -0.15 12.48 7.97
C ILE A 165 -0.02 13.74 8.82
N SER A 166 -0.23 13.64 10.14
CA SER A 166 -0.12 14.77 11.08
C SER A 166 1.26 15.43 11.05
N GLY A 167 2.32 14.70 10.74
CA GLY A 167 3.67 15.25 10.57
C GLY A 167 3.84 16.16 9.35
N PHE A 168 2.96 16.07 8.36
CA PHE A 168 3.01 16.87 7.12
C PHE A 168 1.94 17.96 7.04
N LEU A 169 1.06 18.09 8.05
CA LEU A 169 -0.05 19.03 7.99
C LEU A 169 0.36 20.48 8.27
N PRO A 170 -0.09 21.44 7.45
CA PRO A 170 -0.07 22.86 7.82
C PRO A 170 -0.90 23.10 9.08
N LYS A 171 -0.46 24.02 9.94
CA LYS A 171 -1.16 24.31 11.20
C LYS A 171 -2.58 24.82 10.99
N GLU A 172 -2.86 25.43 9.84
CA GLU A 172 -4.16 26.02 9.54
C GLU A 172 -5.28 24.98 9.36
N ASN A 173 -4.94 23.74 8.98
CA ASN A 173 -5.93 22.69 8.66
C ASN A 173 -5.82 21.46 9.58
N ALA A 174 -5.04 21.56 10.67
CA ALA A 174 -4.69 20.42 11.50
C ALA A 174 -5.91 19.81 12.19
N ALA A 175 -6.81 20.65 12.73
CA ALA A 175 -7.98 20.19 13.46
C ALA A 175 -8.95 19.42 12.56
N GLU A 176 -9.12 19.88 11.33
CA GLU A 176 -10.05 19.30 10.37
C GLU A 176 -9.54 18.00 9.78
N VAL A 177 -8.24 17.91 9.49
CA VAL A 177 -7.67 16.64 9.06
C VAL A 177 -7.66 15.62 10.21
N THR A 178 -7.36 16.03 11.45
CA THR A 178 -7.52 15.12 12.61
C THR A 178 -8.96 14.60 12.73
N ALA A 179 -9.97 15.45 12.49
CA ALA A 179 -11.36 15.00 12.48
C ALA A 179 -11.62 13.93 11.40
N ILE A 180 -11.06 14.08 10.19
CA ILE A 180 -11.15 13.08 9.11
C ILE A 180 -10.43 11.79 9.54
N LEU A 181 -9.20 11.88 10.06
CA LEU A 181 -8.40 10.74 10.48
C LEU A 181 -9.10 9.92 11.58
N ASN A 182 -9.85 10.58 12.48
CA ASN A 182 -10.66 9.91 13.50
C ASN A 182 -11.82 9.08 12.94
N THR A 183 -12.23 9.31 11.69
CA THR A 183 -13.27 8.51 11.01
C THR A 183 -12.72 7.31 10.24
N LEU A 184 -11.39 7.15 10.19
CA LEU A 184 -10.73 6.09 9.40
C LEU A 184 -11.16 4.69 9.84
N LYS A 185 -11.71 3.94 8.90
CA LYS A 185 -12.22 2.58 9.12
C LYS A 185 -11.77 1.66 8.00
N PHE A 186 -11.08 0.59 8.36
CA PHE A 186 -10.90 -0.52 7.44
C PHE A 186 -12.21 -1.29 7.33
N SER A 187 -12.59 -1.61 6.11
CA SER A 187 -13.78 -2.37 5.75
C SER A 187 -13.37 -3.53 4.85
N SER A 188 -14.32 -4.12 4.13
CA SER A 188 -14.18 -5.36 3.35
C SER A 188 -12.76 -5.67 2.85
N ALA A 189 -12.35 -6.93 3.00
CA ALA A 189 -11.13 -7.45 2.40
C ALA A 189 -11.46 -8.45 1.30
N LYS A 190 -10.78 -8.35 0.15
CA LYS A 190 -10.93 -9.28 -0.98
C LYS A 190 -9.56 -9.65 -1.53
N ALA A 191 -9.29 -10.94 -1.62
CA ALA A 191 -8.08 -11.41 -2.29
C ALA A 191 -8.21 -11.26 -3.81
N ASN A 192 -7.08 -10.98 -4.45
CA ASN A 192 -6.90 -10.93 -5.90
C ASN A 192 -5.53 -11.56 -6.25
N ASP A 193 -5.16 -11.54 -7.53
CA ASP A 193 -3.94 -12.20 -8.02
C ASP A 193 -2.65 -11.64 -7.40
N THR A 194 -2.68 -10.40 -6.90
CA THR A 194 -1.49 -9.67 -6.45
C THR A 194 -1.46 -9.40 -4.94
N GLY A 195 -2.54 -9.71 -4.21
CA GLY A 195 -2.63 -9.46 -2.77
C GLY A 195 -4.07 -9.38 -2.28
N VAL A 196 -4.28 -8.66 -1.18
CA VAL A 196 -5.60 -8.45 -0.57
C VAL A 196 -5.97 -6.97 -0.67
N ALA A 197 -7.03 -6.66 -1.41
CA ALA A 197 -7.61 -5.33 -1.45
C ALA A 197 -8.47 -5.11 -0.19
N ILE A 198 -8.11 -4.12 0.61
CA ILE A 198 -8.82 -3.68 1.82
C ILE A 198 -9.35 -2.28 1.57
N ASN A 199 -10.63 -2.06 1.84
CA ASN A 199 -11.23 -0.74 1.68
C ASN A 199 -11.02 0.11 2.95
N LEU A 200 -10.32 1.23 2.83
CA LEU A 200 -10.19 2.24 3.87
C LEU A 200 -11.24 3.33 3.63
N ALA A 201 -12.21 3.43 4.53
CA ALA A 201 -13.26 4.44 4.49
C ALA A 201 -12.97 5.58 5.47
N PHE A 202 -13.37 6.80 5.10
CA PHE A 202 -13.32 7.99 5.94
C PHE A 202 -14.35 9.01 5.49
N ASP A 203 -14.75 9.89 6.40
CA ASP A 203 -15.72 10.94 6.12
C ASP A 203 -15.00 12.29 6.01
N ALA A 204 -15.26 13.02 4.94
CA ALA A 204 -14.69 14.34 4.71
C ALA A 204 -15.74 15.31 4.16
N THR A 205 -15.64 16.57 4.55
CA THR A 205 -16.48 17.66 4.04
C THR A 205 -15.74 18.39 2.92
N GLU A 206 -16.30 18.42 1.71
CA GLU A 206 -15.70 19.07 0.52
C GLU A 206 -15.27 20.53 0.74
N LYS A 207 -15.95 21.25 1.65
CA LYS A 207 -15.79 22.70 1.83
C LYS A 207 -14.63 23.09 2.75
N VAL A 208 -14.13 22.17 3.57
CA VAL A 208 -13.28 22.51 4.72
C VAL A 208 -11.83 22.80 4.34
N LEU A 209 -11.36 22.37 3.17
CA LEU A 209 -9.97 22.60 2.76
C LEU A 209 -9.89 23.63 1.64
N ALA A 210 -10.54 24.77 1.88
CA ALA A 210 -10.68 25.85 0.92
C ALA A 210 -9.34 26.22 0.28
N LYS A 211 -9.26 25.96 -1.04
CA LYS A 211 -8.23 26.45 -1.95
C LYS A 211 -8.07 27.97 -1.78
N THR A 212 -7.02 28.41 -1.10
CA THR A 212 -6.58 29.81 -1.28
C THR A 212 -6.03 29.90 -2.70
N ALA A 213 -6.83 30.46 -3.61
CA ALA A 213 -6.46 30.57 -5.01
C ALA A 213 -5.11 31.28 -5.14
N SER A 214 -4.12 30.56 -5.67
CA SER A 214 -2.82 31.15 -5.96
C SER A 214 -2.85 31.75 -7.35
N ALA A 215 -2.69 33.07 -7.45
CA ALA A 215 -2.64 33.78 -8.73
C ALA A 215 -1.58 33.17 -9.66
N PRO A 216 -1.77 33.21 -11.00
CA PRO A 216 -0.76 32.80 -11.98
C PRO A 216 0.60 33.46 -11.73
N LEU A 217 1.69 32.80 -12.14
CA LEU A 217 3.03 33.38 -12.00
C LEU A 217 3.24 34.54 -12.98
N SER A 218 3.84 35.62 -12.50
CA SER A 218 4.34 36.73 -13.33
C SER A 218 5.44 36.26 -14.30
N ALA A 219 5.70 37.05 -15.34
CA ALA A 219 6.75 36.74 -16.32
C ALA A 219 8.14 36.56 -15.68
N ALA A 220 8.44 37.35 -14.63
CA ALA A 220 9.70 37.26 -13.89
C ALA A 220 9.80 35.95 -13.08
N GLU A 221 8.71 35.52 -12.43
CA GLU A 221 8.65 34.24 -11.71
C GLU A 221 8.74 33.06 -12.69
N GLN A 222 8.07 33.13 -13.85
CA GLN A 222 8.13 32.08 -14.88
C GLN A 222 9.56 31.87 -15.40
N LYS A 223 10.31 32.94 -15.65
CA LYS A 223 11.72 32.84 -16.09
C LYS A 223 12.59 32.16 -15.03
N GLN A 224 12.37 32.48 -13.76
CA GLN A 224 13.11 31.86 -12.64
C GLN A 224 12.75 30.38 -12.49
N TRP A 225 11.47 30.04 -12.57
CA TRP A 225 11.02 28.65 -12.57
C TRP A 225 11.62 27.84 -13.73
N GLN A 226 11.63 28.40 -14.95
CA GLN A 226 12.14 27.69 -16.13
C GLN A 226 13.63 27.33 -15.98
N ALA A 227 14.44 28.23 -15.42
CA ALA A 227 15.84 27.94 -15.14
C ALA A 227 16.00 26.77 -14.14
N ARG A 228 15.16 26.73 -13.10
CA ARG A 228 15.15 25.62 -12.12
C ARG A 228 14.72 24.30 -12.75
N TRP A 229 13.68 24.35 -13.57
CA TRP A 229 13.18 23.17 -14.25
C TRP A 229 14.24 22.53 -15.15
N GLN A 230 15.07 23.33 -15.84
CA GLN A 230 16.17 22.81 -16.66
C GLN A 230 17.23 22.06 -15.83
N GLU A 231 17.55 22.53 -14.62
CA GLU A 231 18.48 21.84 -13.72
C GLU A 231 17.91 20.46 -13.33
N TRP A 232 16.61 20.40 -13.01
CA TRP A 232 15.92 19.16 -12.66
C TRP A 232 15.76 18.20 -13.84
N GLU A 233 15.45 18.72 -15.04
CA GLU A 233 15.34 17.94 -16.26
C GLU A 233 16.64 17.18 -16.55
N GLN A 234 17.81 17.83 -16.40
CA GLN A 234 19.10 17.16 -16.54
C GLN A 234 19.34 16.07 -15.50
N LEU A 235 18.94 16.29 -14.25
CA LEU A 235 19.03 15.28 -13.18
C LEU A 235 18.13 14.08 -13.47
N PHE A 236 16.89 14.33 -13.90
CA PHE A 236 15.94 13.26 -14.24
C PHE A 236 16.39 12.47 -15.46
N SER A 237 16.88 13.11 -16.53
CA SER A 237 17.41 12.41 -17.70
C SER A 237 18.57 11.48 -17.32
N LYS A 238 19.48 11.92 -16.44
CA LYS A 238 20.57 11.08 -15.93
C LYS A 238 20.05 9.92 -15.08
N ALA A 239 19.06 10.17 -14.23
CA ALA A 239 18.44 9.12 -13.40
C ALA A 239 17.72 8.07 -14.26
N ILE A 240 17.01 8.49 -15.32
CA ILE A 240 16.35 7.59 -16.27
C ILE A 240 17.39 6.76 -17.02
N GLN A 241 18.48 7.37 -17.49
CA GLN A 241 19.55 6.64 -18.16
C GLN A 241 20.20 5.61 -17.24
N LYS A 242 20.45 5.97 -15.98
CA LYS A 242 20.96 5.04 -14.97
C LYS A 242 19.98 3.89 -14.71
N ALA A 243 18.71 4.20 -14.48
CA ALA A 243 17.67 3.19 -14.25
C ALA A 243 17.55 2.23 -15.45
N SER A 244 17.59 2.75 -16.68
CA SER A 244 17.57 1.94 -17.90
C SER A 244 18.73 0.95 -17.98
N ASN A 245 19.94 1.36 -17.57
CA ASN A 245 21.09 0.48 -17.55
C ASN A 245 20.98 -0.60 -16.45
N ASP A 246 20.48 -0.21 -15.28
CA ASP A 246 20.39 -1.08 -14.10
C ASP A 246 19.25 -2.12 -14.23
N THR A 247 18.15 -1.80 -14.92
CA THR A 247 16.98 -2.69 -15.07
C THR A 247 16.91 -3.44 -16.40
N GLN A 248 17.70 -3.03 -17.41
CA GLN A 248 17.63 -3.56 -18.78
C GLN A 248 16.21 -3.55 -19.39
N SER A 249 15.34 -2.62 -18.97
CA SER A 249 13.98 -2.46 -19.55
C SER A 249 13.92 -1.23 -20.47
N PRO A 250 13.86 -1.42 -21.80
CA PRO A 250 13.60 -0.35 -22.76
C PRO A 250 12.23 0.30 -22.53
N GLU A 251 11.21 -0.49 -22.20
CA GLU A 251 9.83 -0.01 -22.05
C GLU A 251 9.71 0.98 -20.88
N LEU A 252 10.36 0.68 -19.75
CA LEU A 252 10.41 1.59 -18.61
C LEU A 252 11.16 2.88 -18.95
N ARG A 253 12.27 2.78 -19.68
CA ARG A 253 13.06 3.94 -20.11
C ARG A 253 12.23 4.87 -21.01
N ASP A 254 11.56 4.31 -22.01
CA ASP A 254 10.76 5.09 -22.97
C ASP A 254 9.59 5.75 -22.25
N THR A 255 8.88 5.00 -21.40
CA THR A 255 7.80 5.52 -20.56
C THR A 255 8.26 6.70 -19.69
N LEU A 256 9.39 6.56 -18.99
CA LEU A 256 9.93 7.63 -18.14
C LEU A 256 10.39 8.86 -18.95
N THR A 257 10.93 8.65 -20.14
CA THR A 257 11.41 9.73 -21.02
C THR A 257 10.23 10.55 -21.55
N GLU A 258 9.15 9.89 -21.96
CA GLU A 258 7.91 10.54 -22.39
C GLU A 258 7.24 11.31 -21.25
N ILE A 259 7.15 10.71 -20.06
CA ILE A 259 6.62 11.38 -18.85
C ILE A 259 7.42 12.65 -18.53
N LEU A 260 8.75 12.61 -18.63
CA LEU A 260 9.60 13.78 -18.39
C LEU A 260 9.27 14.92 -19.39
N LEU A 261 9.09 14.61 -20.67
CA LEU A 261 8.71 15.59 -21.71
C LEU A 261 7.30 16.17 -21.47
N GLU A 262 6.32 15.33 -21.14
CA GLU A 262 4.95 15.72 -20.87
C GLU A 262 4.84 16.59 -19.61
N SER A 263 5.60 16.26 -18.57
CA SER A 263 5.59 16.98 -17.28
C SER A 263 5.90 18.47 -17.45
N ARG A 264 6.85 18.81 -18.34
CA ARG A 264 7.21 20.19 -18.65
C ARG A 264 6.01 20.96 -19.22
N ARG A 265 5.26 20.36 -20.14
CA ARG A 265 4.09 21.01 -20.76
C ARG A 265 2.98 21.20 -19.73
N ALA A 266 2.69 20.17 -18.95
CA ALA A 266 1.66 20.20 -17.91
C ALA A 266 1.96 21.26 -16.83
N MET A 267 3.19 21.32 -16.35
CA MET A 267 3.61 22.32 -15.36
C MET A 267 3.55 23.74 -15.94
N GLN A 268 4.00 23.95 -17.18
CA GLN A 268 3.90 25.26 -17.83
C GLN A 268 2.44 25.71 -17.99
N ALA A 269 1.53 24.81 -18.34
CA ALA A 269 0.10 25.09 -18.39
C ALA A 269 -0.43 25.48 -17.00
N GLY A 270 -0.10 24.70 -15.96
CA GLY A 270 -0.56 24.97 -14.60
C GLY A 270 -0.05 26.27 -13.99
N LEU A 271 1.16 26.72 -14.36
CA LEU A 271 1.70 28.00 -13.87
C LEU A 271 1.07 29.23 -14.52
N LYS A 272 0.53 29.09 -15.74
CA LYS A 272 -0.02 30.18 -16.55
C LYS A 272 -1.54 30.28 -16.51
N ALA A 273 -2.23 29.15 -16.36
CA ALA A 273 -3.67 29.09 -16.51
C ALA A 273 -4.38 29.87 -15.39
N ASP A 274 -5.50 30.49 -15.68
CA ASP A 274 -6.41 30.99 -14.64
C ASP A 274 -7.51 29.94 -14.50
N ASN A 275 -7.34 28.99 -13.57
CA ASN A 275 -8.10 27.72 -13.53
C ASN A 275 -9.56 27.88 -13.06
N ALA A 276 -10.18 29.02 -13.32
CA ALA A 276 -11.54 29.31 -12.88
C ALA A 276 -12.61 28.48 -13.63
N LYS A 277 -12.31 27.85 -14.79
CA LYS A 277 -13.33 27.26 -15.67
C LYS A 277 -12.97 25.95 -16.42
N GLY A 278 -11.97 25.17 -16.02
CA GLY A 278 -11.61 23.90 -16.69
C GLY A 278 -10.94 22.88 -15.77
N GLU A 279 -10.70 21.65 -16.27
CA GLU A 279 -9.92 20.63 -15.55
C GLU A 279 -8.49 21.12 -15.32
N ASP A 280 -7.95 20.86 -14.13
CA ASP A 280 -6.60 21.30 -13.77
C ASP A 280 -5.54 20.51 -14.56
N PRO A 281 -4.71 21.16 -15.39
CA PRO A 281 -3.75 20.47 -16.26
C PRO A 281 -2.69 19.67 -15.49
N VAL A 282 -2.37 20.07 -14.26
CA VAL A 282 -1.41 19.34 -13.40
C VAL A 282 -2.05 18.06 -12.89
N ARG A 283 -3.34 18.10 -12.53
CA ARG A 283 -4.10 16.93 -12.08
C ARG A 283 -4.27 15.92 -13.21
N VAL A 284 -4.67 16.38 -14.40
CA VAL A 284 -4.81 15.54 -15.60
C VAL A 284 -3.50 14.82 -15.92
N PHE A 285 -2.39 15.56 -15.94
CA PHE A 285 -1.06 14.98 -16.17
C PHE A 285 -0.69 13.93 -15.14
N PHE A 286 -0.90 14.20 -13.85
CA PHE A 286 -0.58 13.24 -12.78
C PHE A 286 -1.36 11.93 -12.94
N ILE A 287 -2.68 12.04 -13.16
CA ILE A 287 -3.56 10.87 -13.30
C ILE A 287 -3.10 10.01 -14.49
N GLN A 288 -2.96 10.61 -15.67
CA GLN A 288 -2.55 9.90 -16.88
C GLN A 288 -1.14 9.29 -16.77
N THR A 289 -0.22 10.01 -16.11
CA THR A 289 1.15 9.51 -15.88
C THR A 289 1.13 8.27 -15.00
N TRP A 290 0.36 8.27 -13.91
CA TRP A 290 0.32 7.15 -13.00
C TRP A 290 -0.30 5.90 -13.62
N GLU A 291 -1.38 6.05 -14.40
CA GLU A 291 -2.00 4.93 -15.14
C GLU A 291 -1.01 4.21 -16.06
N ARG A 292 -0.07 4.96 -16.67
CA ARG A 292 0.96 4.41 -17.57
C ARG A 292 2.16 3.85 -16.81
N LEU A 293 2.58 4.52 -15.74
CA LEU A 293 3.81 4.18 -15.01
C LEU A 293 3.63 3.04 -14.00
N ALA A 294 2.50 3.00 -13.29
CA ALA A 294 2.28 2.03 -12.22
C ALA A 294 2.41 0.56 -12.68
N PRO A 295 1.85 0.14 -13.83
CA PRO A 295 2.01 -1.23 -14.30
C PRO A 295 3.47 -1.61 -14.56
N GLN A 296 4.26 -0.70 -15.15
CA GLN A 296 5.69 -0.93 -15.43
C GLN A 296 6.48 -1.10 -14.12
N LEU A 297 6.20 -0.28 -13.11
CA LEU A 297 6.84 -0.38 -11.80
C LEU A 297 6.44 -1.68 -11.06
N LYS A 298 5.19 -2.14 -11.20
CA LYS A 298 4.73 -3.42 -10.62
C LYS A 298 5.46 -4.61 -11.23
N VAL A 299 5.62 -4.65 -12.55
CA VAL A 299 6.41 -5.70 -13.24
C VAL A 299 7.85 -5.70 -12.76
N LEU A 300 8.49 -4.52 -12.68
CA LEU A 300 9.85 -4.41 -12.18
C LEU A 300 9.98 -4.91 -10.74
N ALA A 301 9.06 -4.51 -9.85
CA ALA A 301 9.10 -4.87 -8.43
C ALA A 301 9.03 -6.39 -8.19
N GLN A 302 8.34 -7.13 -9.07
CA GLN A 302 8.26 -8.58 -9.03
C GLN A 302 9.59 -9.26 -9.37
N GLN A 303 10.41 -8.65 -10.24
CA GLN A 303 11.70 -9.18 -10.68
C GLN A 303 12.84 -8.87 -9.70
N LEU A 304 12.63 -7.92 -8.77
CA LEU A 304 13.65 -7.51 -7.80
C LEU A 304 13.75 -8.48 -6.60
N PRO A 305 14.94 -8.57 -5.97
CA PRO A 305 15.13 -9.32 -4.72
C PRO A 305 14.10 -8.93 -3.65
N GLU A 306 13.73 -9.88 -2.77
CA GLU A 306 12.55 -9.80 -1.88
C GLU A 306 12.41 -8.45 -1.15
N LEU A 307 13.47 -8.00 -0.47
CA LEU A 307 13.50 -6.73 0.27
C LEU A 307 13.41 -5.49 -0.65
N GLN A 308 14.07 -5.51 -1.81
CA GLN A 308 14.04 -4.39 -2.75
C GLN A 308 12.67 -4.28 -3.41
N GLY A 309 12.14 -5.40 -3.90
CA GLY A 309 10.80 -5.47 -4.46
C GLY A 309 9.74 -5.02 -3.44
N LEU A 310 9.87 -5.39 -2.15
CA LEU A 310 8.95 -4.93 -1.10
C LEU A 310 8.97 -3.40 -0.93
N ARG A 311 10.14 -2.76 -1.00
CA ARG A 311 10.26 -1.28 -0.93
C ARG A 311 9.57 -0.61 -2.13
N TYR A 312 9.78 -1.14 -3.34
CA TYR A 312 9.09 -0.65 -4.54
C TYR A 312 7.57 -0.83 -4.43
N MET A 313 7.10 -2.00 -4.02
CA MET A 313 5.67 -2.26 -3.82
C MET A 313 5.05 -1.34 -2.77
N THR A 314 5.77 -1.04 -1.69
CA THR A 314 5.31 -0.07 -0.67
C THR A 314 5.16 1.33 -1.28
N PHE A 315 6.13 1.78 -2.08
CA PHE A 315 6.06 3.08 -2.76
C PHE A 315 4.92 3.13 -3.79
N ILE A 316 4.74 2.07 -4.57
CA ILE A 316 3.65 1.95 -5.54
C ILE A 316 2.30 1.98 -4.82
N ALA A 317 2.12 1.20 -3.75
CA ALA A 317 0.87 1.18 -2.99
C ALA A 317 0.54 2.55 -2.39
N ALA A 318 1.53 3.27 -1.85
CA ALA A 318 1.33 4.63 -1.35
C ALA A 318 0.89 5.59 -2.46
N THR A 319 1.42 5.43 -3.68
CA THR A 319 1.07 6.28 -4.82
C THR A 319 -0.28 5.89 -5.45
N ASP A 320 -0.62 4.59 -5.49
CA ASP A 320 -1.96 4.09 -5.87
C ASP A 320 -3.04 4.70 -4.95
N VAL A 321 -2.73 4.84 -3.67
CA VAL A 321 -3.59 5.54 -2.70
C VAL A 321 -3.77 7.02 -3.05
N LEU A 322 -2.66 7.74 -3.28
CA LEU A 322 -2.73 9.15 -3.69
C LEU A 322 -3.51 9.33 -4.99
N TYR A 323 -3.29 8.46 -5.96
CA TYR A 323 -4.02 8.43 -7.22
C TYR A 323 -5.53 8.24 -7.03
N ALA A 324 -5.93 7.28 -6.20
CA ALA A 324 -7.34 7.02 -5.91
C ALA A 324 -8.00 8.18 -5.13
N LEU A 325 -7.27 8.86 -4.25
CA LEU A 325 -7.77 10.08 -3.58
C LEU A 325 -7.92 11.25 -4.57
N GLU A 326 -6.95 11.40 -5.48
CA GLU A 326 -6.98 12.45 -6.49
C GLU A 326 -8.05 12.22 -7.56
N SER A 327 -8.40 10.98 -7.90
CA SER A 327 -9.52 10.71 -8.82
C SER A 327 -10.89 10.98 -8.18
N GLN A 328 -11.01 10.87 -6.85
CA GLN A 328 -12.27 11.01 -6.11
C GLN A 328 -12.63 12.43 -5.65
N GLY A 329 -11.79 13.45 -5.89
CA GLY A 329 -12.17 14.86 -5.66
C GLY A 329 -11.50 15.57 -4.47
N THR A 330 -10.24 15.26 -4.17
CA THR A 330 -9.39 16.01 -3.22
C THR A 330 -9.95 16.19 -1.79
N PRO A 331 -10.41 15.13 -1.12
CA PRO A 331 -11.05 15.25 0.19
C PRO A 331 -10.10 15.70 1.32
N LEU A 332 -8.78 15.61 1.11
CA LEU A 332 -7.74 15.98 2.09
C LEU A 332 -7.04 17.32 1.77
N GLY A 333 -7.51 18.10 0.78
CA GLY A 333 -7.00 19.47 0.56
C GLY A 333 -5.56 19.55 0.04
N LEU A 334 -4.83 18.45 0.08
CA LEU A 334 -3.60 18.18 -0.64
C LEU A 334 -3.98 17.93 -2.09
N SER A 335 -4.16 19.01 -2.84
CA SER A 335 -4.47 18.92 -4.27
C SER A 335 -3.18 18.85 -5.08
N ILE A 336 -3.00 17.79 -5.87
CA ILE A 336 -2.10 17.83 -7.03
C ILE A 336 -2.75 18.77 -8.05
N SER A 337 -2.42 20.06 -7.93
CA SER A 337 -3.06 21.12 -8.70
C SER A 337 -2.07 22.18 -9.14
N SER A 338 -2.51 22.97 -10.09
CA SER A 338 -1.83 24.18 -10.53
C SER A 338 -1.62 25.18 -9.40
N GLU A 339 -2.55 25.28 -8.44
CA GLU A 339 -2.39 26.16 -7.29
C GLU A 339 -1.28 25.68 -6.35
N GLY A 340 -1.25 24.38 -6.05
CA GLY A 340 -0.18 23.76 -5.27
C GLY A 340 1.18 23.95 -5.94
N LEU A 341 1.24 23.74 -7.26
CA LEU A 341 2.42 23.97 -8.07
C LEU A 341 2.91 25.42 -8.00
N ARG A 342 2.01 26.42 -8.07
CA ARG A 342 2.38 27.84 -7.97
C ARG A 342 2.94 28.20 -6.59
N ARG A 343 2.33 27.68 -5.51
CA ARG A 343 2.84 27.88 -4.14
C ARG A 343 4.24 27.29 -3.99
N LEU A 344 4.45 26.06 -4.46
CA LEU A 344 5.74 25.40 -4.45
C LEU A 344 6.79 26.19 -5.26
N ALA A 345 6.42 26.66 -6.45
CA ALA A 345 7.29 27.44 -7.31
C ALA A 345 7.77 28.73 -6.61
N ARG A 346 6.85 29.49 -5.98
CA ARG A 346 7.20 30.69 -5.22
C ARG A 346 8.12 30.39 -4.04
N MET A 347 7.82 29.36 -3.26
CA MET A 347 8.68 28.93 -2.14
C MET A 347 10.12 28.61 -2.59
N LEU A 348 10.28 27.94 -3.74
CA LEU A 348 11.60 27.60 -4.29
C LEU A 348 12.33 28.79 -4.92
N ILE A 349 11.58 29.78 -5.42
CA ILE A 349 12.12 31.06 -5.88
C ILE A 349 12.62 31.87 -4.68
N GLU A 350 11.79 32.05 -3.64
CA GLU A 350 12.10 32.80 -2.42
C GLU A 350 13.26 32.18 -1.62
N GLY A 351 13.27 30.85 -1.45
CA GLY A 351 14.37 30.14 -0.78
C GLY A 351 15.73 30.32 -1.46
N LYS A 352 15.78 30.64 -2.76
CA LYS A 352 17.01 31.03 -3.46
C LYS A 352 17.48 32.41 -3.05
N GLN A 353 16.55 33.36 -2.97
CA GLN A 353 16.84 34.75 -2.67
C GLN A 353 17.36 34.89 -1.23
N ALA A 354 16.79 34.15 -0.28
CA ALA A 354 17.28 34.08 1.09
C ALA A 354 18.69 33.46 1.19
N LYS A 355 18.99 32.41 0.41
CA LYS A 355 20.33 31.82 0.36
C LYS A 355 21.37 32.72 -0.33
N LEU A 356 20.98 33.47 -1.36
CA LEU A 356 21.86 34.45 -2.03
C LEU A 356 22.15 35.68 -1.17
N ALA A 357 21.18 36.14 -0.37
CA ALA A 357 21.35 37.25 0.56
C ALA A 357 22.25 36.89 1.75
N ASN A 358 22.28 35.62 2.15
CA ASN A 358 23.08 35.12 3.28
C ASN A 358 24.43 34.50 2.89
N SER A 359 24.82 34.55 1.60
CA SER A 359 26.15 34.12 1.17
C SER A 359 27.20 35.17 1.59
N PRO A 360 28.32 34.79 2.24
CA PRO A 360 29.38 35.74 2.57
C PRO A 360 29.92 36.33 1.26
N LYS A 361 30.00 37.67 1.19
CA LYS A 361 30.67 38.32 0.06
C LYS A 361 32.14 37.88 0.03
N PRO A 362 32.69 37.49 -1.13
CA PRO A 362 34.10 37.18 -1.25
C PRO A 362 34.92 38.42 -0.88
N LYS A 363 35.92 38.22 -0.02
CA LYS A 363 36.90 39.25 0.34
C LYS A 363 37.79 39.59 -0.84
#